data_AF-A0A928BEF3-F1
#
_entry.id   AF-A0A928BEF3-F1
#
_cell.length_a   1.000
_cell.length_b   1.000
_cell.length_c   1.000
_cell.angle_alpha   90.00
_cell.angle_beta   90.00
_cell.angle_gamma   90.00
#
_symmetry.space_group_name_H-M   'P 1'
#
loop_
_entity.id
_entity.type
_entity.pdbx_description
1 polymer ?
#
loop_
_entity_poly.entity_id
_entity_poly.type
_entity_poly.pdbx_seq_one_letter_code
_entity_poly.pdbx_strand_id
1 'polypeptide(L)'
;EVATAAYTLTTDNNGNAFLYGVFAEDATVSVKQGDITLKDYTFTAEKNPNGTEHNKSYALDATPVIDGTLGGKTEATEDDITTLVELLKSYIENGLTTIIVTGSQPALLLKDGYLIPVVSLAFEQLTYAYQDEKIDSYWGAVDLIYQDVTEIVEYEFYVCDVLKSITLPKVTTVGDRGFWACYYLETLTFGSVVTAINDNSGEVFYNLGYKIDGCNLVLNKDQGNVEGLAPDLANNTWAGYTWKSITLK
;
A
#
# COMPACT_ATOMS: atom_id res chain seq x y z
N GLU A 1 -17.64 -23.16 41.90
CA GLU A 1 -17.09 -24.32 41.17
C GLU A 1 -16.11 -23.84 40.10
N VAL A 2 -15.47 -24.77 39.39
CA VAL A 2 -14.78 -24.57 38.09
C VAL A 2 -15.82 -24.18 37.04
N ALA A 3 -15.69 -23.02 36.36
CA ALA A 3 -16.79 -22.46 35.55
C ALA A 3 -16.43 -21.38 34.50
N THR A 4 -15.79 -21.80 33.40
CA THR A 4 -15.81 -21.16 32.05
C THR A 4 -15.39 -19.68 31.88
N ALA A 5 -14.26 -19.42 31.20
CA ALA A 5 -13.74 -18.09 30.88
C ALA A 5 -13.97 -17.68 29.40
N ALA A 6 -15.07 -16.95 29.16
CA ALA A 6 -15.75 -16.80 27.86
C ALA A 6 -15.15 -15.79 26.82
N TYR A 7 -15.91 -15.61 25.71
CA TYR A 7 -15.73 -14.94 24.38
C TYR A 7 -14.73 -15.59 23.36
N THR A 8 -14.84 -15.31 22.05
CA THR A 8 -14.30 -16.16 20.95
C THR A 8 -14.09 -15.42 19.60
N LEU A 9 -13.12 -15.86 18.77
CA LEU A 9 -12.64 -15.26 17.52
C LEU A 9 -13.59 -15.46 16.34
N THR A 10 -13.97 -14.36 15.67
CA THR A 10 -14.44 -14.38 14.28
C THR A 10 -14.01 -13.12 13.53
N THR A 11 -13.41 -13.28 12.34
CA THR A 11 -13.97 -12.77 11.07
C THR A 11 -13.35 -13.60 9.91
N ASP A 12 -13.70 -13.29 8.66
CA ASP A 12 -13.79 -14.25 7.56
C ASP A 12 -13.26 -13.71 6.20
N ASN A 13 -14.06 -13.73 5.12
CA ASN A 13 -13.64 -13.89 3.72
C ASN A 13 -13.36 -12.54 2.99
N ASN A 14 -12.26 -11.80 3.12
CA ASN A 14 -10.86 -12.19 3.33
C ASN A 14 -10.05 -10.98 3.86
N GLY A 15 -9.70 -10.92 5.16
CA GLY A 15 -8.82 -9.86 5.70
C GLY A 15 -9.14 -9.46 7.14
N ASN A 16 -8.92 -10.37 8.09
CA ASN A 16 -9.82 -10.43 9.25
C ASN A 16 -9.22 -11.03 10.54
N ALA A 17 -9.55 -10.43 11.69
CA ALA A 17 -9.04 -10.76 13.03
C ALA A 17 -9.77 -9.99 14.18
N PHE A 18 -10.48 -10.67 15.11
CA PHE A 18 -11.00 -10.08 16.37
C PHE A 18 -11.09 -11.14 17.49
N LEU A 19 -10.21 -11.13 18.51
CA LEU A 19 -9.90 -12.33 19.32
C LEU A 19 -10.14 -12.26 20.83
N TYR A 20 -10.53 -13.39 21.43
CA TYR A 20 -10.79 -13.51 22.88
C TYR A 20 -10.79 -14.99 23.39
N GLY A 21 -11.11 -15.19 24.69
CA GLY A 21 -11.48 -16.47 25.35
C GLY A 21 -10.33 -17.30 25.94
N VAL A 22 -10.37 -17.65 27.24
CA VAL A 22 -9.31 -18.35 28.03
C VAL A 22 -7.88 -17.82 27.87
N PHE A 23 -7.21 -17.60 29.00
CA PHE A 23 -5.79 -17.26 29.04
C PHE A 23 -5.14 -17.69 30.37
N ALA A 24 -3.82 -17.88 30.33
CA ALA A 24 -2.93 -17.84 31.50
C ALA A 24 -1.81 -16.79 31.30
N GLU A 25 -0.78 -16.78 32.15
CA GLU A 25 0.12 -15.61 32.35
C GLU A 25 1.34 -15.50 31.41
N ASP A 26 2.00 -14.32 31.44
CA ASP A 26 2.77 -13.56 30.42
C ASP A 26 2.04 -13.12 29.12
N ALA A 27 0.81 -13.58 28.92
CA ALA A 27 -0.29 -12.95 28.17
C ALA A 27 -0.12 -11.57 27.45
N THR A 28 0.54 -11.49 26.29
CA THR A 28 0.63 -10.21 25.52
C THR A 28 -0.50 -10.04 24.50
N VAL A 29 -1.14 -8.85 24.46
CA VAL A 29 -2.29 -8.47 23.60
C VAL A 29 -2.09 -7.10 22.94
N SER A 30 -1.80 -7.04 21.63
CA SER A 30 -1.58 -5.77 20.91
C SER A 30 -1.79 -5.87 19.38
N VAL A 31 -2.92 -5.37 18.86
CA VAL A 31 -3.19 -5.01 17.44
C VAL A 31 -4.10 -3.81 17.47
N LYS A 32 -3.68 -2.73 16.83
CA LYS A 32 -4.37 -1.46 16.74
C LYS A 32 -3.79 -0.60 15.60
N GLN A 33 -4.54 0.38 15.08
CA GLN A 33 -4.04 1.39 14.15
C GLN A 33 -4.60 2.78 14.52
N GLY A 34 -3.74 3.79 14.75
CA GLY A 34 -4.13 5.13 15.17
C GLY A 34 -3.37 5.76 16.36
N ASP A 35 -3.48 5.35 17.63
CA ASP A 35 -3.75 3.98 18.10
C ASP A 35 -2.79 2.97 17.46
N ILE A 36 -1.57 3.33 17.06
CA ILE A 36 -0.70 2.41 16.29
C ILE A 36 -0.07 1.36 17.21
N THR A 37 -0.40 0.09 16.99
CA THR A 37 0.34 -1.06 17.52
C THR A 37 0.05 -2.25 16.62
N LEU A 38 0.69 -2.34 15.47
CA LEU A 38 0.35 -3.35 14.45
C LEU A 38 1.15 -4.64 14.69
N LYS A 39 0.56 -5.53 15.52
CA LYS A 39 1.18 -6.66 16.27
C LYS A 39 2.05 -6.15 17.44
N ASP A 40 2.31 -6.89 18.52
CA ASP A 40 2.19 -8.36 18.76
C ASP A 40 1.16 -8.82 19.80
N TYR A 41 0.71 -10.08 19.65
CA TYR A 41 0.13 -10.89 20.73
C TYR A 41 0.96 -12.16 20.93
N THR A 42 0.99 -12.73 22.14
CA THR A 42 1.63 -14.05 22.38
C THR A 42 1.15 -14.69 23.67
N PHE A 43 0.85 -16.00 23.64
CA PHE A 43 0.36 -16.78 24.78
C PHE A 43 0.90 -18.22 24.82
N THR A 44 2.21 -18.42 25.00
CA THR A 44 2.94 -19.68 24.74
C THR A 44 3.08 -20.65 25.92
N ALA A 45 3.92 -20.37 26.93
CA ALA A 45 4.24 -21.29 28.03
C ALA A 45 4.48 -20.69 29.44
N GLU A 46 5.29 -19.68 29.77
CA GLU A 46 6.10 -18.71 29.00
C GLU A 46 5.24 -17.89 28.02
N LYS A 47 4.30 -17.15 28.60
CA LYS A 47 3.07 -16.57 28.05
C LYS A 47 1.77 -17.42 28.13
N ASN A 48 1.78 -18.67 28.61
CA ASN A 48 0.54 -19.36 29.06
C ASN A 48 0.73 -20.66 29.92
N PRO A 49 0.64 -20.61 31.27
CA PRO A 49 0.51 -21.81 32.13
C PRO A 49 -0.95 -22.24 32.47
N ASN A 50 -1.58 -21.63 33.49
CA ASN A 50 -2.80 -22.04 34.23
C ASN A 50 -4.17 -22.11 33.48
N GLY A 51 -4.21 -22.29 32.15
CA GLY A 51 -5.37 -21.95 31.30
C GLY A 51 -6.55 -22.94 31.25
N THR A 52 -6.98 -23.52 32.37
CA THR A 52 -7.75 -24.79 32.37
C THR A 52 -9.29 -24.72 32.37
N GLU A 53 -9.92 -23.54 32.33
CA GLU A 53 -11.38 -23.40 32.49
C GLU A 53 -12.12 -22.82 31.25
N HIS A 54 -12.15 -23.60 30.15
CA HIS A 54 -12.99 -23.52 28.93
C HIS A 54 -12.90 -22.34 27.92
N ASN A 55 -12.46 -22.71 26.69
CA ASN A 55 -12.65 -22.07 25.36
C ASN A 55 -11.65 -20.97 24.92
N LYS A 56 -10.89 -21.21 23.83
CA LYS A 56 -9.77 -20.38 23.31
C LYS A 56 -9.77 -20.26 21.78
N SER A 57 -9.42 -19.09 21.22
CA SER A 57 -9.29 -18.87 19.76
C SER A 57 -8.42 -17.64 19.35
N TYR A 58 -7.81 -17.67 18.14
CA TYR A 58 -6.84 -16.70 17.61
C TYR A 58 -6.89 -16.51 16.08
N ALA A 59 -6.71 -15.27 15.61
CA ALA A 59 -6.32 -14.87 14.26
C ALA A 59 -5.92 -13.38 14.32
N LEU A 60 -4.85 -12.99 13.61
CA LEU A 60 -4.24 -11.66 13.66
C LEU A 60 -3.46 -11.39 12.38
N ASP A 61 -3.89 -10.42 11.58
CA ASP A 61 -2.96 -9.74 10.67
C ASP A 61 -3.07 -8.22 10.76
N ALA A 62 -1.94 -7.56 10.55
CA ALA A 62 -1.71 -6.21 11.07
C ALA A 62 -0.82 -5.41 10.09
N THR A 63 -1.36 -5.18 8.91
CA THR A 63 -0.84 -4.19 7.96
C THR A 63 -1.61 -2.88 8.19
N PRO A 64 -0.98 -1.69 8.16
CA PRO A 64 -1.69 -0.42 8.08
C PRO A 64 -2.69 -0.42 6.90
N VAL A 65 -3.96 -0.17 7.19
CA VAL A 65 -5.01 0.08 6.18
C VAL A 65 -5.41 1.55 6.23
N ILE A 66 -5.14 2.31 5.17
CA ILE A 66 -5.62 3.68 5.02
C ILE A 66 -6.91 3.64 4.21
N ASP A 67 -7.99 4.21 4.76
CA ASP A 67 -9.18 4.53 3.97
C ASP A 67 -8.86 5.72 3.07
N GLY A 68 -8.61 5.47 1.78
CA GLY A 68 -8.34 6.50 0.79
C GLY A 68 -9.54 7.42 0.55
N THR A 69 -10.74 7.05 0.98
CA THR A 69 -11.93 7.92 0.96
C THR A 69 -12.00 8.87 2.16
N LEU A 70 -11.10 8.75 3.15
CA LEU A 70 -11.08 9.56 4.38
C LEU A 70 -12.45 9.65 5.10
N GLY A 71 -13.17 8.53 5.20
CA GLY A 71 -14.51 8.46 5.78
C GLY A 71 -15.64 8.82 4.81
N GLY A 72 -15.44 8.60 3.51
CA GLY A 72 -16.42 8.91 2.45
C GLY A 72 -16.40 10.37 1.97
N LYS A 73 -15.29 11.08 2.14
CA LYS A 73 -15.03 12.38 1.50
C LYS A 73 -14.83 12.19 -0.01
N THR A 74 -15.42 13.08 -0.80
CA THR A 74 -15.07 13.25 -2.23
C THR A 74 -13.97 14.29 -2.42
N GLU A 75 -13.93 15.31 -1.56
CA GLU A 75 -12.98 16.42 -1.57
C GLU A 75 -12.18 16.42 -0.26
N ALA A 76 -10.86 16.56 -0.37
CA ALA A 76 -9.92 16.63 0.75
C ALA A 76 -9.34 18.05 0.93
N THR A 77 -8.55 18.27 1.98
CA THR A 77 -7.83 19.54 2.25
C THR A 77 -6.33 19.34 2.45
N GLU A 78 -5.56 20.44 2.47
CA GLU A 78 -4.14 20.45 2.88
C GLU A 78 -3.95 19.94 4.33
N ASP A 79 -4.95 20.13 5.20
CA ASP A 79 -4.94 19.58 6.57
C ASP A 79 -5.07 18.05 6.56
N ASP A 80 -5.84 17.47 5.61
CA ASP A 80 -5.92 16.03 5.40
C ASP A 80 -4.59 15.46 4.91
N ILE A 81 -3.90 16.14 3.98
CA ILE A 81 -2.54 15.73 3.55
C ILE A 81 -1.58 15.79 4.72
N THR A 82 -1.57 16.89 5.49
CA THR A 82 -0.70 17.06 6.67
C THR A 82 -0.93 15.94 7.68
N THR A 83 -2.19 15.60 7.96
CA THR A 83 -2.57 14.49 8.86
C THR A 83 -2.08 13.13 8.33
N LEU A 84 -2.22 12.88 7.03
CA LEU A 84 -1.72 11.66 6.39
C LEU A 84 -0.18 11.58 6.39
N VAL A 85 0.52 12.69 6.18
CA VAL A 85 1.99 12.77 6.23
C VAL A 85 2.52 12.42 7.62
N GLU A 86 1.90 12.94 8.68
CA GLU A 86 2.26 12.59 10.06
C GLU A 86 1.97 11.11 10.37
N LEU A 87 0.82 10.59 9.90
CA LEU A 87 0.42 9.19 10.08
C LEU A 87 1.39 8.23 9.35
N LEU A 88 1.78 8.55 8.12
CA LEU A 88 2.70 7.77 7.30
C LEU A 88 4.13 7.79 7.87
N LYS A 89 4.63 8.93 8.37
CA LYS A 89 5.89 8.99 9.14
C LYS A 89 5.82 8.02 10.31
N SER A 90 4.74 8.08 11.10
CA SER A 90 4.58 7.22 12.27
C SER A 90 4.59 5.72 11.93
N TYR A 91 4.02 5.29 10.79
CA TYR A 91 4.18 3.91 10.33
C TYR A 91 5.63 3.57 10.02
N ILE A 92 6.32 4.37 9.18
CA ILE A 92 7.67 4.04 8.71
C ILE A 92 8.70 4.10 9.87
N GLU A 93 8.57 5.08 10.78
CA GLU A 93 9.39 5.19 12.00
C GLU A 93 9.21 4.00 12.95
N ASN A 94 8.04 3.36 12.95
CA ASN A 94 7.78 2.11 13.69
C ASN A 94 8.09 0.83 12.87
N GLY A 95 8.69 0.96 11.68
CA GLY A 95 9.07 -0.17 10.82
C GLY A 95 7.92 -0.81 10.05
N LEU A 96 6.75 -0.15 9.98
CA LEU A 96 5.53 -0.64 9.33
C LEU A 96 5.52 -0.22 7.86
N THR A 97 6.36 -0.88 7.06
CA THR A 97 6.70 -0.48 5.68
C THR A 97 5.72 -0.95 4.61
N THR A 98 5.00 -2.05 4.82
CA THR A 98 3.89 -2.45 3.92
C THR A 98 2.65 -1.65 4.29
N ILE A 99 1.96 -1.03 3.32
CA ILE A 99 0.76 -0.21 3.56
C ILE A 99 -0.33 -0.60 2.56
N ILE A 100 -1.56 -0.80 3.03
CA ILE A 100 -2.75 -1.02 2.19
C ILE A 100 -3.53 0.29 2.11
N VAL A 101 -4.01 0.65 0.91
CA VAL A 101 -4.96 1.74 0.71
C VAL A 101 -6.25 1.18 0.12
N THR A 102 -7.36 1.33 0.83
CA THR A 102 -8.70 0.86 0.44
C THR A 102 -9.60 2.01 0.01
N GLY A 103 -10.69 1.69 -0.69
CA GLY A 103 -11.68 2.65 -1.20
C GLY A 103 -11.52 2.92 -2.70
N SER A 104 -12.54 2.57 -3.49
CA SER A 104 -12.52 2.70 -4.96
C SER A 104 -12.83 4.11 -5.48
N GLN A 105 -13.03 5.08 -4.58
CA GLN A 105 -13.28 6.49 -4.87
C GLN A 105 -12.50 7.32 -3.84
N PRO A 106 -11.17 7.47 -4.01
CA PRO A 106 -10.35 8.20 -3.06
C PRO A 106 -10.75 9.68 -3.00
N ALA A 107 -10.54 10.31 -1.84
CA ALA A 107 -10.77 11.73 -1.66
C ALA A 107 -9.74 12.54 -2.46
N LEU A 108 -10.21 13.53 -3.23
CA LEU A 108 -9.40 14.27 -4.19
C LEU A 108 -9.08 15.67 -3.68
N LEU A 109 -7.88 16.17 -3.95
CA LEU A 109 -7.53 17.59 -3.85
C LEU A 109 -7.26 18.16 -5.24
N LEU A 110 -7.69 19.40 -5.49
CA LEU A 110 -7.34 20.14 -6.71
C LEU A 110 -5.98 20.82 -6.54
N LYS A 111 -4.91 20.17 -7.01
CA LYS A 111 -3.53 20.68 -7.00
C LYS A 111 -3.10 21.09 -8.40
N ASP A 112 -2.69 22.35 -8.55
CA ASP A 112 -2.19 22.94 -9.82
C ASP A 112 -3.10 22.76 -11.06
N GLY A 113 -4.39 22.49 -10.85
CA GLY A 113 -5.39 22.25 -11.89
C GLY A 113 -5.81 20.78 -12.07
N TYR A 114 -5.13 19.83 -11.42
CA TYR A 114 -5.39 18.40 -11.48
C TYR A 114 -6.08 17.92 -10.21
N LEU A 115 -7.03 16.98 -10.35
CA LEU A 115 -7.68 16.33 -9.21
C LEU A 115 -6.89 15.06 -8.85
N ILE A 116 -6.13 15.11 -7.76
CA ILE A 116 -5.21 14.04 -7.37
C ILE A 116 -5.66 13.42 -6.04
N PRO A 117 -5.68 12.08 -5.91
CA PRO A 117 -5.90 11.37 -4.65
C PRO A 117 -4.98 11.83 -3.51
N VAL A 118 -5.60 12.25 -2.41
CA VAL A 118 -4.94 12.87 -1.24
C VAL A 118 -3.86 11.98 -0.60
N VAL A 119 -4.04 10.65 -0.65
CA VAL A 119 -3.06 9.68 -0.13
C VAL A 119 -1.78 9.68 -0.95
N SER A 120 -1.88 9.80 -2.27
CA SER A 120 -0.75 9.83 -3.19
C SER A 120 0.02 11.16 -3.06
N LEU A 121 -0.69 12.28 -2.84
CA LEU A 121 -0.09 13.56 -2.46
C LEU A 121 0.65 13.52 -1.10
N ALA A 122 0.17 12.73 -0.13
CA ALA A 122 0.88 12.56 1.13
C ALA A 122 2.20 11.79 0.96
N PHE A 123 2.24 10.78 0.10
CA PHE A 123 3.51 10.11 -0.27
C PHE A 123 4.45 11.03 -1.08
N GLU A 124 3.92 11.91 -1.93
CA GLU A 124 4.69 12.96 -2.61
C GLU A 124 5.31 13.94 -1.60
N GLN A 125 4.53 14.47 -0.64
CA GLN A 125 5.02 15.42 0.35
C GLN A 125 6.08 14.80 1.28
N LEU A 126 6.04 13.49 1.54
CA LEU A 126 7.12 12.78 2.23
C LEU A 126 8.43 12.71 1.42
N THR A 127 8.36 12.73 0.09
CA THR A 127 9.55 12.84 -0.78
C THR A 127 10.18 14.23 -0.69
N TYR A 128 9.37 15.27 -0.52
CA TYR A 128 9.79 16.68 -0.59
C TYR A 128 9.87 17.43 0.75
N ALA A 129 9.70 16.74 1.88
CA ALA A 129 9.49 17.34 3.21
C ALA A 129 10.29 18.64 3.46
N TYR A 130 9.58 19.78 3.42
CA TYR A 130 10.20 21.10 3.43
C TYR A 130 10.75 21.46 4.82
N GLN A 131 12.08 21.58 4.88
CA GLN A 131 12.89 22.02 6.03
C GLN A 131 12.99 21.02 7.20
N ASP A 132 14.24 20.63 7.41
CA ASP A 132 14.84 19.88 8.51
C ASP A 132 14.82 18.33 8.49
N GLU A 133 15.87 17.79 9.11
CA GLU A 133 16.43 16.43 9.13
C GLU A 133 15.84 15.32 8.21
N LYS A 134 16.71 14.86 7.29
CA LYS A 134 16.80 13.45 6.80
C LYS A 134 15.78 12.99 5.73
N ILE A 135 15.54 13.84 4.72
CA ILE A 135 14.74 13.55 3.50
C ILE A 135 15.03 12.15 2.91
N ASP A 136 16.30 11.80 2.70
CA ASP A 136 16.74 10.52 2.11
C ASP A 136 16.31 9.26 2.90
N SER A 137 15.79 9.39 4.13
CA SER A 137 15.47 8.23 4.98
C SER A 137 14.15 7.52 4.68
N TYR A 138 13.28 8.14 3.87
CA TYR A 138 12.01 7.55 3.46
C TYR A 138 12.00 7.02 2.02
N TRP A 139 13.05 7.28 1.24
CA TRP A 139 13.13 6.82 -0.16
C TRP A 139 13.26 5.29 -0.25
N GLY A 140 12.44 4.67 -1.09
CA GLY A 140 12.37 3.21 -1.22
C GLY A 140 12.01 2.50 0.10
N ALA A 141 11.19 3.12 0.95
CA ALA A 141 10.80 2.56 2.24
C ALA A 141 9.45 1.81 2.22
N VAL A 142 8.51 2.19 1.35
CA VAL A 142 7.11 1.69 1.41
C VAL A 142 6.79 0.66 0.33
N ASP A 143 6.20 -0.45 0.74
CA ASP A 143 5.60 -1.46 -0.14
C ASP A 143 4.06 -1.26 -0.14
N LEU A 144 3.53 -0.55 -1.14
CA LEU A 144 2.12 -0.13 -1.21
C LEU A 144 1.21 -1.16 -1.90
N ILE A 145 0.03 -1.41 -1.35
CA ILE A 145 -1.04 -2.20 -1.95
C ILE A 145 -2.26 -1.29 -2.12
N TYR A 146 -2.49 -0.81 -3.33
CA TYR A 146 -3.59 0.12 -3.65
C TYR A 146 -4.81 -0.69 -4.11
N GLN A 147 -5.61 -1.12 -3.13
CA GLN A 147 -6.46 -2.30 -3.22
C GLN A 147 -7.65 -2.16 -4.17
N ASP A 148 -8.25 -0.97 -4.24
CA ASP A 148 -9.62 -0.80 -4.73
C ASP A 148 -9.79 0.09 -5.98
N VAL A 149 -8.77 0.86 -6.37
CA VAL A 149 -8.83 1.75 -7.54
C VAL A 149 -8.69 1.00 -8.86
N THR A 150 -9.42 1.43 -9.87
CA THR A 150 -9.40 0.89 -11.25
C THR A 150 -8.56 1.72 -12.22
N GLU A 151 -8.14 2.90 -11.80
CA GLU A 151 -7.37 3.87 -12.59
C GLU A 151 -6.34 4.53 -11.67
N ILE A 152 -5.15 4.79 -12.21
CA ILE A 152 -4.20 5.75 -11.64
C ILE A 152 -4.34 7.03 -12.45
N VAL A 153 -4.60 8.17 -11.81
CA VAL A 153 -4.90 9.43 -12.51
C VAL A 153 -3.64 10.16 -12.98
N GLU A 154 -3.84 11.26 -13.72
CA GLU A 154 -2.73 12.13 -14.14
C GLU A 154 -1.94 12.64 -12.92
N TYR A 155 -0.60 12.63 -13.01
CA TYR A 155 0.32 13.02 -11.93
C TYR A 155 0.24 12.23 -10.60
N GLU A 156 -0.52 11.14 -10.48
CA GLU A 156 -0.86 10.60 -9.16
C GLU A 156 0.33 10.20 -8.27
N PHE A 157 1.32 9.46 -8.79
CA PHE A 157 2.55 9.12 -8.07
C PHE A 157 3.78 9.87 -8.63
N TYR A 158 3.57 11.09 -9.15
CA TYR A 158 4.61 11.97 -9.66
C TYR A 158 5.71 12.22 -8.60
N VAL A 159 6.95 11.84 -8.92
CA VAL A 159 8.14 11.87 -8.04
C VAL A 159 7.91 11.23 -6.67
N CYS A 160 7.15 10.13 -6.63
CA CYS A 160 6.88 9.40 -5.39
C CYS A 160 8.05 8.47 -5.01
N ASP A 161 9.16 9.05 -4.55
CA ASP A 161 10.39 8.30 -4.19
C ASP A 161 10.25 7.44 -2.93
N VAL A 162 9.22 7.68 -2.10
CA VAL A 162 8.95 6.87 -0.90
C VAL A 162 8.58 5.43 -1.22
N LEU A 163 8.02 5.17 -2.41
CA LEU A 163 7.62 3.83 -2.83
C LEU A 163 8.82 2.97 -3.24
N LYS A 164 8.97 1.85 -2.53
CA LYS A 164 9.82 0.72 -2.91
C LYS A 164 9.09 -0.21 -3.88
N SER A 165 7.82 -0.50 -3.62
CA SER A 165 6.99 -1.24 -4.55
C SER A 165 5.54 -0.77 -4.50
N ILE A 166 4.81 -1.02 -5.57
CA ILE A 166 3.37 -0.80 -5.62
C ILE A 166 2.66 -1.96 -6.31
N THR A 167 1.62 -2.47 -5.64
CA THR A 167 0.71 -3.50 -6.14
C THR A 167 -0.66 -2.87 -6.40
N LEU A 168 -1.16 -3.08 -7.61
CA LEU A 168 -2.38 -2.50 -8.16
C LEU A 168 -3.33 -3.64 -8.59
N PRO A 169 -4.12 -4.23 -7.67
CA PRO A 169 -4.87 -5.46 -7.96
C PRO A 169 -5.98 -5.28 -9.00
N LYS A 170 -6.52 -4.06 -9.15
CA LYS A 170 -7.70 -3.77 -9.97
C LYS A 170 -7.46 -2.77 -11.11
N VAL A 171 -6.32 -2.07 -11.15
CA VAL A 171 -6.05 -1.01 -12.13
C VAL A 171 -6.02 -1.53 -13.57
N THR A 172 -6.84 -0.91 -14.43
CA THR A 172 -6.89 -1.16 -15.88
C THR A 172 -6.39 0.02 -16.71
N THR A 173 -6.23 1.21 -16.10
CA THR A 173 -5.89 2.47 -16.79
C THR A 173 -4.82 3.25 -16.01
N VAL A 174 -3.87 3.87 -16.71
CA VAL A 174 -2.87 4.77 -16.11
C VAL A 174 -2.84 6.11 -16.85
N GLY A 175 -2.95 7.22 -16.12
CA GLY A 175 -2.92 8.60 -16.61
C GLY A 175 -1.52 9.10 -17.00
N ASP A 176 -1.46 10.21 -17.73
CA ASP A 176 -0.19 10.85 -18.14
C ASP A 176 0.66 11.17 -16.90
N ARG A 177 1.98 10.92 -16.97
CA ARG A 177 2.93 11.07 -15.84
C ARG A 177 2.55 10.35 -14.54
N GLY A 178 1.63 9.38 -14.56
CA GLY A 178 1.12 8.71 -13.35
C GLY A 178 2.18 8.07 -12.45
N PHE A 179 3.34 7.69 -13.00
CA PHE A 179 4.53 7.21 -12.28
C PHE A 179 5.82 7.94 -12.72
N TRP A 180 5.71 9.21 -13.09
CA TRP A 180 6.86 10.00 -13.55
C TRP A 180 7.90 10.14 -12.46
N ALA A 181 9.11 9.63 -12.73
CA ALA A 181 10.28 9.76 -11.89
C ALA A 181 10.12 9.31 -10.43
N CYS A 182 9.36 8.23 -10.16
CA CYS A 182 9.52 7.47 -8.91
C CYS A 182 10.89 6.75 -8.95
N TYR A 183 11.96 7.43 -8.53
CA TYR A 183 13.34 7.03 -8.78
C TYR A 183 13.77 5.77 -8.01
N TYR A 184 13.05 5.41 -6.94
CA TYR A 184 13.34 4.27 -6.05
C TYR A 184 12.31 3.13 -6.13
N LEU A 185 11.39 3.15 -7.11
CA LEU A 185 10.41 2.08 -7.29
C LEU A 185 11.06 0.82 -7.88
N GLU A 186 11.26 -0.20 -7.05
CA GLU A 186 11.90 -1.48 -7.38
C GLU A 186 10.95 -2.43 -8.13
N THR A 187 9.66 -2.39 -7.82
CA THR A 187 8.65 -3.27 -8.44
C THR A 187 7.29 -2.60 -8.61
N LEU A 188 6.76 -2.66 -9.82
CA LEU A 188 5.38 -2.30 -10.17
C LEU A 188 4.60 -3.58 -10.53
N THR A 189 3.49 -3.85 -9.85
CA THR A 189 2.64 -5.03 -10.08
C THR A 189 1.22 -4.64 -10.46
N PHE A 190 0.79 -4.98 -11.67
CA PHE A 190 -0.62 -4.91 -12.09
C PHE A 190 -1.27 -6.29 -11.94
N GLY A 191 -2.27 -6.40 -11.06
CA GLY A 191 -3.06 -7.63 -10.88
C GLY A 191 -4.19 -7.79 -11.90
N SER A 192 -4.73 -6.66 -12.39
CA SER A 192 -5.64 -6.58 -13.53
C SER A 192 -4.88 -6.62 -14.86
N VAL A 193 -5.59 -6.95 -15.94
CA VAL A 193 -5.14 -6.65 -17.30
C VAL A 193 -5.27 -5.14 -17.53
N VAL A 194 -4.17 -4.48 -17.88
CA VAL A 194 -4.13 -3.06 -18.22
C VAL A 194 -4.59 -2.90 -19.67
N THR A 195 -5.65 -2.12 -19.86
CA THR A 195 -6.29 -1.86 -21.15
C THR A 195 -5.91 -0.51 -21.76
N ALA A 196 -5.41 0.44 -20.97
CA ALA A 196 -5.01 1.75 -21.44
C ALA A 196 -3.83 2.34 -20.65
N ILE A 197 -2.89 2.96 -21.37
CA ILE A 197 -1.90 3.87 -20.82
C ILE A 197 -2.07 5.19 -21.59
N ASN A 198 -2.44 6.26 -20.87
CA ASN A 198 -2.77 7.56 -21.45
C ASN A 198 -1.50 8.44 -21.59
N ASP A 199 -0.47 7.89 -22.24
CA ASP A 199 0.86 8.51 -22.37
C ASP A 199 0.88 9.63 -23.43
N ASN A 200 0.18 10.72 -23.14
CA ASN A 200 0.09 11.89 -24.00
C ASN A 200 1.43 12.65 -24.10
N SER A 201 2.31 12.49 -23.11
CA SER A 201 3.61 13.16 -23.04
C SER A 201 4.80 12.32 -23.53
N GLY A 202 4.70 11.00 -23.50
CA GLY A 202 5.86 10.11 -23.61
C GLY A 202 6.58 9.90 -22.27
N GLU A 203 5.97 10.27 -21.14
CA GLU A 203 6.62 10.31 -19.83
C GLU A 203 5.97 9.49 -18.68
N VAL A 204 4.87 8.74 -18.89
CA VAL A 204 4.16 7.97 -17.83
C VAL A 204 5.05 7.16 -16.89
N PHE A 205 6.05 6.44 -17.42
CA PHE A 205 7.01 5.62 -16.66
C PHE A 205 8.46 6.14 -16.78
N TYR A 206 8.64 7.43 -17.05
CA TYR A 206 9.98 8.02 -17.24
C TYR A 206 10.80 7.99 -15.94
N ASN A 207 12.10 7.71 -16.02
CA ASN A 207 13.04 7.59 -14.88
C ASN A 207 12.67 6.56 -13.78
N LEU A 208 11.73 5.65 -14.02
CA LEU A 208 11.23 4.72 -13.00
C LEU A 208 12.32 3.77 -12.47
N GLY A 209 12.56 3.78 -11.15
CA GLY A 209 13.61 2.98 -10.52
C GLY A 209 15.06 3.38 -10.89
N TYR A 210 15.27 4.54 -11.53
CA TYR A 210 16.59 4.95 -12.06
C TYR A 210 17.71 5.03 -11.01
N LYS A 211 17.41 5.21 -9.71
CA LYS A 211 18.41 5.23 -8.63
C LYS A 211 18.83 3.83 -8.15
N ILE A 212 18.07 2.80 -8.52
CA ILE A 212 18.20 1.41 -8.03
C ILE A 212 18.30 0.40 -9.18
N ASP A 213 18.93 0.81 -10.30
CA ASP A 213 19.18 -0.06 -11.46
C ASP A 213 17.87 -0.50 -12.18
N GLY A 214 16.81 0.30 -12.09
CA GLY A 214 15.55 0.16 -12.84
C GLY A 214 14.46 -0.65 -12.14
N CYS A 215 13.21 -0.42 -12.54
CA CYS A 215 12.02 -1.07 -11.99
C CYS A 215 11.73 -2.46 -12.62
N ASN A 216 11.31 -3.43 -11.81
CA ASN A 216 10.77 -4.70 -12.27
C ASN A 216 9.26 -4.58 -12.53
N LEU A 217 8.80 -5.11 -13.65
CA LEU A 217 7.38 -5.13 -13.99
C LEU A 217 6.78 -6.52 -13.77
N VAL A 218 5.67 -6.58 -13.05
CA VAL A 218 4.81 -7.76 -12.96
C VAL A 218 3.45 -7.42 -13.54
N LEU A 219 3.05 -8.15 -14.57
CA LEU A 219 1.75 -8.00 -15.25
C LEU A 219 0.90 -9.25 -15.01
N ASN A 220 -0.41 -9.08 -15.06
CA ASN A 220 -1.36 -10.17 -15.19
C ASN A 220 -0.98 -11.08 -16.39
N LYS A 221 -1.03 -12.40 -16.19
CA LYS A 221 -0.74 -13.42 -17.21
C LYS A 221 -1.41 -13.22 -18.57
N ASP A 222 -2.60 -12.61 -18.59
CA ASP A 222 -3.38 -12.42 -19.81
C ASP A 222 -3.00 -11.12 -20.57
N GLN A 223 -2.13 -10.27 -20.01
CA GLN A 223 -1.64 -9.04 -20.65
C GLN A 223 -0.95 -9.30 -22.00
N GLY A 224 -0.32 -10.48 -22.16
CA GLY A 224 0.27 -10.93 -23.42
C GLY A 224 -0.71 -11.05 -24.60
N ASN A 225 -2.03 -10.98 -24.33
CA ASN A 225 -3.08 -11.07 -25.33
C ASN A 225 -3.70 -9.69 -25.69
N VAL A 226 -3.24 -8.59 -25.09
CA VAL A 226 -3.82 -7.26 -25.35
C VAL A 226 -3.25 -6.67 -26.64
N GLU A 227 -4.10 -6.52 -27.66
CA GLU A 227 -3.71 -5.91 -28.93
C GLU A 227 -3.19 -4.48 -28.71
N GLY A 228 -1.98 -4.19 -29.21
CA GLY A 228 -1.32 -2.90 -29.04
C GLY A 228 -0.65 -2.66 -27.67
N LEU A 229 -0.90 -3.50 -26.64
CA LEU A 229 -0.37 -3.31 -25.27
C LEU A 229 0.14 -4.62 -24.62
N ALA A 230 0.54 -5.59 -25.43
CA ALA A 230 1.28 -6.78 -24.99
C ALA A 230 2.78 -6.45 -24.78
N PRO A 231 3.44 -7.02 -23.75
CA PRO A 231 4.87 -6.79 -23.50
C PRO A 231 5.77 -7.61 -24.41
N ASP A 232 6.89 -7.03 -24.83
CA ASP A 232 8.04 -7.74 -25.40
C ASP A 232 8.92 -8.26 -24.26
N LEU A 233 8.70 -9.53 -23.91
CA LEU A 233 9.45 -10.24 -22.88
C LEU A 233 10.90 -10.59 -23.29
N ALA A 234 11.27 -10.45 -24.58
CA ALA A 234 12.62 -10.72 -25.05
C ALA A 234 13.53 -9.49 -24.90
N ASN A 235 12.97 -8.29 -25.06
CA ASN A 235 13.66 -7.02 -24.89
C ASN A 235 13.34 -6.31 -23.55
N ASN A 236 12.50 -6.90 -22.69
CA ASN A 236 11.92 -6.27 -21.49
C ASN A 236 11.27 -4.91 -21.78
N THR A 237 10.49 -4.78 -22.86
CA THR A 237 9.77 -3.53 -23.16
C THR A 237 8.25 -3.67 -23.07
N TRP A 238 7.60 -2.63 -22.54
CA TRP A 238 6.14 -2.54 -22.44
C TRP A 238 5.70 -1.08 -22.37
N ALA A 239 4.55 -0.76 -22.98
CA ALA A 239 4.01 0.59 -23.09
C ALA A 239 4.97 1.64 -23.69
N GLY A 240 5.98 1.22 -24.46
CA GLY A 240 7.05 2.08 -24.99
C GLY A 240 8.31 2.20 -24.13
N TYR A 241 8.28 1.69 -22.89
CA TYR A 241 9.38 1.80 -21.92
C TYR A 241 10.19 0.50 -21.81
N THR A 242 11.45 0.63 -21.40
CA THR A 242 12.34 -0.51 -21.06
C THR A 242 12.34 -0.72 -19.56
N TRP A 243 12.20 -1.97 -19.12
CA TRP A 243 12.08 -2.39 -17.72
C TRP A 243 13.29 -3.24 -17.31
N LYS A 244 13.59 -3.32 -16.01
CA LYS A 244 14.67 -4.19 -15.47
C LYS A 244 14.41 -5.66 -15.79
N SER A 245 13.15 -6.07 -15.62
CA SER A 245 12.59 -7.34 -16.03
C SER A 245 11.08 -7.20 -16.25
N ILE A 246 10.49 -8.08 -17.05
CA ILE A 246 9.03 -8.23 -17.15
C ILE A 246 8.64 -9.68 -16.81
N THR A 247 7.71 -9.85 -15.89
CA THR A 247 7.13 -11.16 -15.51
C THR A 247 5.61 -11.16 -15.71
N LEU A 248 5.08 -12.25 -16.26
CA LEU A 248 3.65 -12.55 -16.33
C LEU A 248 3.24 -13.48 -15.18
N LYS A 249 2.14 -13.19 -14.45
CA LYS A 249 1.62 -13.99 -13.33
C LYS A 249 0.10 -14.17 -13.35
#